data_AF-A0A1J7JZV2-F1
#
_entry.id   AF-A0A1J7JZV2-F1
#
_cell.length_a   1.000
_cell.length_b   1.000
_cell.length_c   1.000
_cell.angle_alpha   90.00
_cell.angle_beta   90.00
_cell.angle_gamma   90.00
#
_symmetry.space_group_name_H-M   'P 1'
#
loop_
_entity.id
_entity.type
_entity.pdbx_description
1 polymer ?
#
loop_
_entity_poly.entity_id
_entity_poly.type
_entity_poly.pdbx_seq_one_letter_code
_entity_poly.pdbx_strand_id
1 'polypeptide(L)'
;MHSISENLTFDVPDPALLRSIVESHRPNLDQYADFYRDVHRNPEISAMEAETAKKVAAHLERLGYTVYADIGGYGVVGMFSNGPGKTVLMQAELEALPILEQTSMAYRSVHRMPWWTTASTYDCVPVPDLMLGQHVVPSCAGTVSIRSGPVLVAADSMRIRVIGGPCEGSINPQVCVDPIQLSVSIISRFQEAVTKDIGPDEDATLVKLDKRFVDQCQAAGVPRDPEFNLSVRAPLTNNDGAIAAPVCQLFRDYFADRTSHMAFTRA
;
A
#
# COMPACT_ATOMS: atom_id res chain seq x y z
N MET A 1 23.81 -1.96 -10.87
CA MET A 1 23.03 -3.11 -10.34
C MET A 1 24.01 -4.19 -9.97
N HIS A 2 24.40 -4.29 -8.70
CA HIS A 2 25.06 -5.49 -8.22
C HIS A 2 24.01 -6.59 -8.13
N SER A 3 24.18 -7.64 -8.93
CA SER A 3 23.39 -8.87 -8.83
C SER A 3 23.69 -9.49 -7.48
N ILE A 4 22.79 -9.35 -6.51
CA ILE A 4 22.80 -10.11 -5.27
C ILE A 4 22.29 -11.52 -5.62
N SER A 5 23.08 -12.25 -6.41
CA SER A 5 22.81 -13.64 -6.80
C SER A 5 23.95 -14.53 -6.34
N GLU A 6 24.53 -14.24 -5.17
CA GLU A 6 25.15 -15.32 -4.41
C GLU A 6 24.00 -16.24 -4.00
N ASN A 7 24.11 -17.52 -4.36
CA ASN A 7 23.10 -18.55 -4.10
C ASN A 7 22.74 -18.57 -2.60
N LEU A 8 21.71 -17.82 -2.21
CA LEU A 8 21.08 -17.90 -0.91
C LEU A 8 20.41 -19.27 -0.82
N THR A 9 21.13 -20.24 -0.27
CA THR A 9 20.56 -21.54 0.09
C THR A 9 19.84 -21.40 1.42
N PHE A 10 18.52 -21.46 1.41
CA PHE A 10 17.71 -21.54 2.61
C PHE A 10 17.52 -23.01 2.98
N ASP A 11 18.10 -23.44 4.10
CA ASP A 11 17.70 -24.72 4.70
C ASP A 11 16.27 -24.56 5.21
N VAL A 12 15.33 -25.29 4.60
CA VAL A 12 13.94 -25.32 5.06
C VAL A 12 13.93 -26.01 6.43
N PRO A 13 13.58 -25.31 7.52
CA PRO A 13 13.54 -25.92 8.84
C PRO A 13 12.49 -27.03 8.91
N ASP A 14 12.69 -28.00 9.81
CA ASP A 14 11.68 -29.01 10.10
C ASP A 14 10.33 -28.36 10.46
N PRO A 15 9.24 -28.63 9.70
CA PRO A 15 7.91 -28.08 9.99
C PRO A 15 7.42 -28.39 11.42
N ALA A 16 7.84 -29.52 12.01
CA ALA A 16 7.48 -29.87 13.38
C ALA A 16 8.17 -28.95 14.41
N LEU A 17 9.43 -28.57 14.16
CA LEU A 17 10.16 -27.60 14.98
C LEU A 17 9.50 -26.22 14.91
N LEU A 18 9.18 -25.75 13.70
CA LEU A 18 8.48 -24.47 13.52
C LEU A 18 7.13 -24.45 14.23
N ARG A 19 6.37 -25.54 14.15
CA ARG A 19 5.12 -25.70 14.87
C ARG A 19 5.29 -25.61 16.38
N SER A 20 6.25 -26.35 16.92
CA SER A 20 6.58 -26.30 18.35
C SER A 20 6.93 -24.89 18.81
N ILE A 21 7.76 -24.15 18.05
CA ILE A 21 8.16 -22.78 18.39
C ILE A 21 6.94 -21.86 18.41
N VAL A 22 6.11 -21.87 17.35
CA VAL A 22 4.94 -21.00 17.24
C VAL A 22 3.91 -21.30 18.32
N GLU A 23 3.64 -22.58 18.60
CA GLU A 23 2.67 -22.97 19.63
C GLU A 23 3.17 -22.63 21.03
N SER A 24 4.46 -22.77 21.30
CA SER A 24 5.06 -22.49 22.61
C SER A 24 5.23 -21.00 22.90
N HIS A 25 5.44 -20.17 21.86
CA HIS A 25 5.78 -18.75 22.00
C HIS A 25 4.73 -17.81 21.41
N ARG A 26 3.52 -18.31 21.11
CA ARG A 26 2.44 -17.47 20.59
C ARG A 26 2.13 -16.37 21.60
N PRO A 27 2.22 -15.08 21.22
CA PRO A 27 1.95 -14.01 22.16
C PRO A 27 0.45 -13.94 22.47
N ASN A 28 0.10 -13.39 23.63
CA ASN A 28 -1.29 -13.10 23.96
C ASN A 28 -1.84 -12.08 22.93
N LEU A 29 -2.92 -12.44 22.23
CA LEU A 29 -3.51 -11.62 21.18
C LEU A 29 -4.40 -10.50 21.72
N ASP A 30 -4.82 -10.55 22.99
CA ASP A 30 -5.74 -9.56 23.57
C ASP A 30 -5.15 -8.15 23.53
N GLN A 31 -3.86 -8.00 23.88
CA GLN A 31 -3.17 -6.71 23.83
C GLN A 31 -3.10 -6.14 22.40
N TYR A 32 -3.00 -7.00 21.39
CA TYR A 32 -2.98 -6.59 19.99
C TYR A 32 -4.37 -6.27 19.47
N ALA A 33 -5.41 -6.93 19.99
CA ALA A 33 -6.79 -6.58 19.71
C ALA A 33 -7.14 -5.20 20.26
N ASP A 34 -6.65 -4.84 21.45
CA ASP A 34 -6.83 -3.50 22.02
C ASP A 34 -6.08 -2.43 21.23
N PHE A 35 -4.81 -2.70 20.88
CA PHE A 35 -4.03 -1.83 20.00
C PHE A 35 -4.73 -1.63 18.64
N TYR A 36 -5.22 -2.71 18.02
CA TYR A 36 -5.97 -2.66 16.78
C TYR A 36 -7.21 -1.77 16.90
N ARG A 37 -8.03 -1.94 17.95
CA ARG A 37 -9.24 -1.12 18.16
C ARG A 37 -8.90 0.35 18.36
N ASP A 38 -7.79 0.67 19.01
CA ASP A 38 -7.34 2.04 19.23
C ASP A 38 -6.91 2.71 17.92
N VAL A 39 -6.04 2.07 17.13
CA VAL A 39 -5.61 2.60 15.82
C VAL A 39 -6.78 2.65 14.83
N HIS A 40 -7.66 1.66 14.83
CA HIS A 40 -8.86 1.63 13.98
C HIS A 40 -9.83 2.78 14.32
N ARG A 41 -9.98 3.11 15.61
CA ARG A 41 -10.82 4.24 16.04
C ARG A 41 -10.20 5.60 15.74
N ASN A 42 -8.86 5.67 15.72
CA ASN A 42 -8.09 6.89 15.51
C ASN A 42 -7.19 6.78 14.26
N PRO A 43 -7.78 6.60 13.06
CA PRO A 43 -6.98 6.44 11.85
C PRO A 43 -6.28 7.75 11.50
N GLU A 44 -5.02 7.62 11.12
CA GLU A 44 -4.22 8.68 10.52
C GLU A 44 -3.95 8.31 9.06
N ILE A 45 -4.00 9.30 8.17
CA ILE A 45 -3.81 9.10 6.73
C ILE A 45 -2.33 9.21 6.37
N SER A 46 -2.00 8.75 5.16
CA SER A 46 -0.68 8.84 4.54
C SER A 46 0.04 10.13 4.93
N ALA A 47 1.23 10.04 5.49
CA ALA A 47 2.09 11.12 5.95
C ALA A 47 1.61 11.94 7.17
N MET A 48 0.52 11.59 7.86
CA MET A 48 0.07 12.25 9.10
C MET A 48 0.03 11.30 10.30
N GLU A 49 0.73 10.17 10.24
CA GLU A 49 0.64 9.05 11.18
C GLU A 49 1.48 9.27 12.45
N ALA A 50 1.51 10.49 12.97
CA ALA A 50 2.36 10.87 14.08
C ALA A 50 2.05 10.06 15.35
N GLU A 51 0.77 9.90 15.70
CA GLU A 51 0.38 9.21 16.93
C GLU A 51 0.51 7.69 16.77
N THR A 52 0.17 7.15 15.60
CA THR A 52 0.31 5.73 15.27
C THR A 52 1.78 5.33 15.28
N ALA A 53 2.65 6.12 14.63
CA ALA A 53 4.09 5.89 14.63
C ALA A 53 4.68 5.93 16.06
N LYS A 54 4.31 6.90 16.88
CA LYS A 54 4.73 6.96 18.30
C LYS A 54 4.30 5.72 19.09
N LYS A 55 3.06 5.25 18.90
CA LYS A 55 2.56 4.05 19.60
C LYS A 55 3.34 2.80 19.17
N VAL A 56 3.65 2.67 17.88
CA VAL A 56 4.45 1.57 17.33
C VAL A 56 5.89 1.62 17.86
N ALA A 57 6.55 2.78 17.81
CA ALA A 57 7.89 2.98 18.34
C ALA A 57 7.97 2.59 19.82
N ALA A 58 7.06 3.13 20.65
CA ALA A 58 7.00 2.82 22.06
C ALA A 58 6.73 1.33 22.33
N HIS A 59 5.96 0.65 21.46
CA HIS A 59 5.73 -0.79 21.60
C HIS A 59 6.99 -1.61 21.29
N LEU A 60 7.71 -1.28 20.21
CA LEU A 60 8.96 -1.93 19.83
C LEU A 60 10.04 -1.74 20.90
N GLU A 61 10.16 -0.54 21.47
CA GLU A 61 11.07 -0.27 22.60
C GLU A 61 10.74 -1.16 23.81
N ARG A 62 9.45 -1.30 24.16
CA ARG A 62 9.02 -2.20 25.26
C ARG A 62 9.37 -3.66 25.01
N LEU A 63 9.45 -4.08 23.75
CA LEU A 63 9.86 -5.43 23.36
C LEU A 63 11.39 -5.60 23.31
N GLY A 64 12.16 -4.54 23.58
CA GLY A 64 13.63 -4.57 23.62
C GLY A 64 14.30 -4.36 22.26
N TYR A 65 13.59 -3.83 21.27
CA TYR A 65 14.17 -3.46 19.99
C TYR A 65 14.93 -2.14 20.11
N THR A 66 16.02 -2.01 19.34
CA THR A 66 16.60 -0.68 19.05
C THR A 66 15.71 0.00 18.02
N VAL A 67 15.10 1.12 18.38
CA VAL A 67 14.12 1.79 17.53
C VAL A 67 14.73 3.01 16.83
N TYR A 68 14.47 3.10 15.54
CA TYR A 68 14.73 4.25 14.68
C TYR A 68 13.38 4.81 14.25
N ALA A 69 13.11 6.06 14.60
CA ALA A 69 11.88 6.76 14.25
C ALA A 69 12.17 7.94 13.31
N ASP A 70 11.11 8.59 12.86
CA ASP A 70 11.15 9.77 12.00
C ASP A 70 11.85 9.55 10.64
N ILE A 71 11.76 8.32 10.12
CA ILE A 71 12.38 7.93 8.85
C ILE A 71 11.42 8.29 7.72
N GLY A 72 11.86 9.15 6.78
CA GLY A 72 11.03 9.54 5.63
C GLY A 72 9.72 10.25 6.01
N GLY A 73 9.64 10.80 7.22
CA GLY A 73 8.40 11.31 7.81
C GLY A 73 8.09 10.57 9.10
N TYR A 74 7.10 9.68 9.08
CA TYR A 74 6.63 8.91 10.25
C TYR A 74 7.05 7.43 10.23
N GLY A 75 8.00 7.06 9.37
CA GLY A 75 8.52 5.69 9.30
C GLY A 75 9.22 5.29 10.60
N VAL A 76 8.94 4.05 11.04
CA VAL A 76 9.52 3.46 12.25
C VAL A 76 10.14 2.11 11.91
N VAL A 77 11.37 1.89 12.37
CA VAL A 77 12.08 0.62 12.25
C VAL A 77 12.52 0.16 13.64
N GLY A 78 12.12 -1.05 14.04
CA GLY A 78 12.67 -1.74 15.19
C GLY A 78 13.70 -2.77 14.75
N MET A 79 14.92 -2.68 15.26
CA MET A 79 15.99 -3.65 15.02
C MET A 79 16.24 -4.50 16.27
N PHE A 80 16.15 -5.81 16.11
CA PHE A 80 16.49 -6.79 17.15
C PHE A 80 17.67 -7.64 16.69
N SER A 81 18.76 -7.62 17.45
CA SER A 81 19.99 -8.35 17.13
C SER A 81 20.15 -9.55 18.05
N ASN A 82 20.39 -10.73 17.47
CA ASN A 82 20.56 -11.99 18.19
C ASN A 82 21.84 -12.73 17.76
N GLY A 83 22.96 -12.01 17.73
CA GLY A 83 24.26 -12.52 17.29
C GLY A 83 24.44 -12.52 15.76
N PRO A 84 25.60 -13.01 15.27
CA PRO A 84 25.90 -13.06 13.84
C PRO A 84 24.96 -14.02 13.10
N GLY A 85 24.45 -13.59 11.94
CA GLY A 85 23.55 -14.43 11.14
C GLY A 85 22.85 -13.66 10.02
N LYS A 86 21.83 -14.30 9.45
CA LYS A 86 20.98 -13.72 8.40
C LYS A 86 20.03 -12.66 8.96
N THR A 87 19.76 -11.64 8.16
CA THR A 87 18.86 -10.53 8.51
C THR A 87 17.54 -10.66 7.77
N VAL A 88 16.43 -10.62 8.51
CA VAL A 88 15.06 -10.65 7.96
C VAL A 88 14.36 -9.34 8.29
N LEU A 89 13.77 -8.71 7.27
CA LEU A 89 12.90 -7.54 7.42
C LEU A 89 11.44 -7.96 7.29
N MET A 90 10.62 -7.55 8.25
CA MET A 90 9.16 -7.62 8.17
C MET A 90 8.60 -6.21 8.00
N GLN A 91 7.79 -6.00 6.97
CA GLN A 91 7.15 -4.71 6.69
C GLN A 91 5.64 -4.76 6.94
N ALA A 92 5.12 -3.70 7.54
CA ALA A 92 3.70 -3.39 7.63
C ALA A 92 3.47 -1.89 7.35
N GLU A 93 2.33 -1.55 6.74
CA GLU A 93 1.89 -0.17 6.52
C GLU A 93 1.13 0.35 7.75
N LEU A 94 1.23 1.65 8.01
CA LEU A 94 0.63 2.30 9.18
C LEU A 94 -0.55 3.23 8.80
N GLU A 95 -0.63 3.64 7.54
CA GLU A 95 -1.64 4.58 7.09
C GLU A 95 -3.05 3.98 6.95
N ALA A 96 -4.04 4.83 7.18
CA ALA A 96 -5.43 4.59 6.84
C ALA A 96 -5.83 5.30 5.54
N LEU A 97 -6.98 4.91 5.00
CA LEU A 97 -7.58 5.57 3.85
C LEU A 97 -8.50 6.73 4.28
N PRO A 98 -8.55 7.83 3.52
CA PRO A 98 -9.46 8.96 3.75
C PRO A 98 -10.91 8.63 3.30
N ILE A 99 -11.50 7.59 3.91
CA ILE A 99 -12.86 7.10 3.67
C ILE A 99 -13.63 7.16 4.98
N LEU A 100 -14.88 7.62 4.93
CA LEU A 100 -15.76 7.57 6.09
C LEU A 100 -16.18 6.11 6.37
N GLU A 101 -15.85 5.60 7.55
CA GLU A 101 -16.26 4.25 7.94
C GLU A 101 -17.77 4.15 8.11
N GLN A 102 -18.39 3.17 7.44
CA GLN A 102 -19.85 2.91 7.48
C GLN A 102 -20.22 1.63 8.24
N THR A 103 -19.27 1.04 8.98
CA THR A 103 -19.53 -0.17 9.75
C THR A 103 -20.37 0.13 10.99
N SER A 104 -21.01 -0.91 11.53
CA SER A 104 -21.73 -0.87 12.80
C SER A 104 -20.85 -1.22 14.01
N MET A 105 -19.52 -1.29 13.84
CA MET A 105 -18.60 -1.72 14.89
C MET A 105 -18.52 -0.69 16.03
N ALA A 106 -18.45 -1.16 17.27
CA ALA A 106 -18.34 -0.31 18.47
C ALA A 106 -17.04 0.51 18.52
N TYR A 107 -16.03 0.13 17.72
CA TYR A 107 -14.73 0.81 17.62
C TYR A 107 -14.52 1.52 16.28
N ARG A 108 -15.58 1.74 15.48
CA ARG A 108 -15.47 2.46 14.20
C ARG A 108 -14.81 3.84 14.37
N SER A 109 -14.07 4.26 13.35
CA SER A 109 -13.59 5.62 13.20
C SER A 109 -14.73 6.60 12.99
N VAL A 110 -14.56 7.81 13.54
CA VAL A 110 -15.41 8.97 13.27
C VAL A 110 -14.63 10.14 12.65
N HIS A 111 -13.35 9.94 12.35
CA HIS A 111 -12.44 10.98 11.89
C HIS A 111 -12.50 11.17 10.37
N ARG A 112 -12.34 12.42 9.92
CA ARG A 112 -12.26 12.81 8.50
C ARG A 112 -10.94 13.53 8.26
N MET A 113 -10.12 13.04 7.34
CA MET A 113 -8.80 13.60 7.05
C MET A 113 -8.62 13.84 5.54
N PRO A 114 -7.98 14.96 5.11
CA PRO A 114 -7.80 15.32 3.71
C PRO A 114 -6.56 14.67 3.06
N TRP A 115 -6.70 14.14 1.84
CA TRP A 115 -5.67 13.43 1.07
C TRP A 115 -4.34 14.21 0.83
N TRP A 116 -3.18 13.54 0.94
CA TRP A 116 -1.86 13.99 0.45
C TRP A 116 -0.87 12.81 0.27
N THR A 117 0.32 13.06 -0.29
CA THR A 117 1.30 12.06 -0.79
C THR A 117 2.66 12.16 -0.06
N THR A 118 3.36 11.03 0.13
CA THR A 118 4.66 10.94 0.87
C THR A 118 5.86 10.40 0.07
N ALA A 119 7.05 10.63 0.64
CA ALA A 119 8.38 10.19 0.22
C ALA A 119 8.82 8.86 0.87
N SER A 120 9.98 8.33 0.46
CA SER A 120 10.50 6.96 0.72
C SER A 120 11.35 6.83 2.01
N THR A 121 11.38 5.62 2.59
CA THR A 121 11.86 5.28 3.96
C THR A 121 13.20 4.50 3.99
N TYR A 122 13.79 4.15 2.85
CA TYR A 122 14.78 3.05 2.79
C TYR A 122 16.27 3.40 3.00
N ASP A 123 16.62 4.62 3.39
CA ASP A 123 18.04 5.04 3.41
C ASP A 123 18.77 4.76 4.73
N CYS A 124 18.06 4.45 5.82
CA CYS A 124 18.64 4.38 7.17
C CYS A 124 18.74 2.96 7.76
N VAL A 125 18.39 1.94 6.99
CA VAL A 125 18.42 0.54 7.43
C VAL A 125 19.41 -0.26 6.60
N PRO A 126 20.17 -1.19 7.20
CA PRO A 126 20.96 -2.15 6.43
C PRO A 126 20.07 -2.92 5.45
N VAL A 127 20.60 -3.22 4.27
CA VAL A 127 19.89 -4.04 3.26
C VAL A 127 19.68 -5.46 3.84
N PRO A 128 18.44 -5.94 3.98
CA PRO A 128 18.17 -7.26 4.54
C PRO A 128 18.49 -8.38 3.53
N ASP A 129 18.77 -9.60 4.01
CA ASP A 129 18.89 -10.79 3.16
C ASP A 129 17.52 -11.24 2.61
N LEU A 130 16.44 -10.97 3.36
CA LEU A 130 15.07 -11.34 3.02
C LEU A 130 14.09 -10.27 3.53
N MET A 131 13.11 -9.91 2.70
CA MET A 131 12.03 -9.00 3.06
C MET A 131 10.67 -9.69 2.90
N LEU A 132 9.85 -9.63 3.94
CA LEU A 132 8.50 -10.20 3.99
C LEU A 132 7.48 -9.09 4.23
N GLY A 133 6.39 -9.12 3.47
CA GLY A 133 5.21 -8.28 3.66
C GLY A 133 3.95 -9.14 3.63
N GLN A 134 2.90 -8.69 4.32
CA GLN A 134 1.60 -9.33 4.31
C GLN A 134 0.49 -8.29 4.20
N HIS A 135 -0.62 -8.66 3.58
CA HIS A 135 -1.82 -7.83 3.50
C HIS A 135 -3.05 -8.66 3.87
N VAL A 136 -3.86 -8.17 4.79
CA VAL A 136 -5.15 -8.81 5.12
C VAL A 136 -6.16 -8.45 4.04
N VAL A 137 -6.87 -9.45 3.51
CA VAL A 137 -7.91 -9.26 2.50
C VAL A 137 -9.21 -9.92 2.95
N PRO A 138 -10.38 -9.48 2.45
CA PRO A 138 -11.66 -10.14 2.73
C PRO A 138 -11.68 -11.54 2.10
N SER A 139 -11.30 -12.56 2.88
CA SER A 139 -11.26 -13.96 2.48
C SER A 139 -11.71 -14.86 3.64
N CYS A 140 -11.67 -16.17 3.46
CA CYS A 140 -11.99 -17.13 4.51
C CYS A 140 -11.08 -16.90 5.73
N ALA A 141 -11.67 -16.77 6.91
CA ALA A 141 -10.91 -16.52 8.13
C ALA A 141 -9.95 -17.69 8.43
N GLY A 142 -8.72 -17.35 8.81
CA GLY A 142 -7.71 -18.34 9.17
C GLY A 142 -6.99 -19.01 8.00
N THR A 143 -7.21 -18.54 6.76
CA THR A 143 -6.45 -19.00 5.59
C THR A 143 -5.32 -18.03 5.24
N VAL A 144 -4.30 -18.56 4.56
CA VAL A 144 -3.19 -17.78 4.02
C VAL A 144 -3.06 -18.08 2.53
N SER A 145 -3.03 -17.01 1.71
CA SER A 145 -2.77 -17.12 0.28
C SER A 145 -1.34 -16.74 -0.03
N ILE A 146 -0.66 -17.55 -0.85
CA ILE A 146 0.75 -17.35 -1.21
C ILE A 146 1.00 -17.66 -2.69
N ARG A 147 2.01 -17.00 -3.27
CA ARG A 147 2.45 -17.17 -4.66
C ARG A 147 3.91 -16.76 -4.83
N SER A 148 4.63 -17.49 -5.68
CA SER A 148 5.97 -17.14 -6.18
C SER A 148 5.86 -16.45 -7.56
N GLY A 149 6.79 -15.55 -7.88
CA GLY A 149 6.76 -14.75 -9.10
C GLY A 149 5.87 -13.51 -8.99
N PRO A 150 5.26 -13.03 -10.09
CA PRO A 150 4.41 -11.83 -10.07
C PRO A 150 3.19 -11.99 -9.16
N VAL A 151 2.98 -11.03 -8.25
CA VAL A 151 1.86 -11.04 -7.28
C VAL A 151 0.97 -9.81 -7.42
N LEU A 152 1.57 -8.61 -7.43
CA LEU A 152 0.86 -7.34 -7.60
C LEU A 152 1.36 -6.59 -8.85
N VAL A 153 0.59 -5.59 -9.25
CA VAL A 153 0.91 -4.64 -10.32
C VAL A 153 1.45 -3.36 -9.69
N ALA A 154 2.54 -2.80 -10.21
CA ALA A 154 2.99 -1.47 -9.78
C ALA A 154 1.91 -0.44 -10.10
N ALA A 155 1.80 0.59 -9.27
CA ALA A 155 0.85 1.67 -9.46
C ALA A 155 1.56 3.02 -9.35
N ASP A 156 1.18 3.95 -10.22
CA ASP A 156 1.56 5.35 -10.13
C ASP A 156 0.29 6.21 -10.10
N SER A 157 0.39 7.40 -9.53
CA SER A 157 -0.70 8.37 -9.48
C SER A 157 -0.19 9.76 -9.81
N MET A 158 -0.79 10.39 -10.82
CA MET A 158 -0.48 11.75 -11.23
C MET A 158 -1.68 12.67 -10.99
N ARG A 159 -1.41 13.88 -10.53
CA ARG A 159 -2.42 14.94 -10.45
C ARG A 159 -2.35 15.79 -11.71
N ILE A 160 -3.45 15.88 -12.43
CA ILE A 160 -3.56 16.68 -13.65
C ILE A 160 -4.45 17.89 -13.35
N ARG A 161 -3.89 19.08 -13.53
CA ARG A 161 -4.62 20.36 -13.48
C ARG A 161 -4.88 20.83 -14.90
N VAL A 162 -6.14 21.05 -15.27
CA VAL A 162 -6.53 21.56 -16.60
C VAL A 162 -6.82 23.04 -16.48
N ILE A 163 -5.97 23.85 -17.09
CA ILE A 163 -6.10 25.31 -17.07
C ILE A 163 -6.85 25.74 -18.32
N GLY A 164 -7.96 26.46 -18.11
CA GLY A 164 -8.75 27.06 -19.19
C GLY A 164 -8.13 28.35 -19.72
N GLY A 165 -8.85 29.03 -20.60
CA GLY A 165 -8.44 30.30 -21.22
C GLY A 165 -9.45 31.40 -20.95
N PRO A 166 -9.03 32.69 -20.99
CA PRO A 166 -9.86 33.82 -20.59
C PRO A 166 -11.11 33.98 -21.48
N CYS A 167 -12.21 34.41 -20.86
CA CYS A 167 -13.49 34.77 -21.49
C CYS A 167 -13.71 36.30 -21.46
N GLU A 168 -12.68 37.11 -21.74
CA GLU A 168 -12.72 38.57 -21.50
C GLU A 168 -14.00 39.23 -22.03
N GLY A 169 -14.86 39.66 -21.10
CA GLY A 169 -16.07 40.43 -21.37
C GLY A 169 -17.16 39.72 -22.18
N SER A 170 -17.02 38.42 -22.48
CA SER A 170 -17.89 37.71 -23.41
C SER A 170 -18.63 36.56 -22.74
N ILE A 171 -19.96 36.56 -22.87
CA ILE A 171 -20.83 35.41 -22.55
C ILE A 171 -20.83 34.36 -23.67
N ASN A 172 -20.07 34.57 -24.76
CA ASN A 172 -20.06 33.66 -25.89
C ASN A 172 -19.08 32.49 -25.63
N PRO A 173 -19.57 31.24 -25.46
CA PRO A 173 -18.72 30.10 -25.19
C PRO A 173 -17.75 29.77 -26.34
N GLN A 174 -17.98 30.28 -27.56
CA GLN A 174 -17.11 30.04 -28.71
C GLN A 174 -15.73 30.69 -28.61
N VAL A 175 -15.56 31.70 -27.76
CA VAL A 175 -14.27 32.40 -27.57
C VAL A 175 -13.58 32.00 -26.26
N CYS A 176 -14.22 31.15 -25.45
CA CYS A 176 -13.70 30.63 -24.20
C CYS A 176 -13.00 29.29 -24.43
N VAL A 177 -11.96 29.02 -23.66
CA VAL A 177 -11.39 27.67 -23.54
C VAL A 177 -11.94 27.06 -22.26
N ASP A 178 -12.96 26.21 -22.41
CA ASP A 178 -13.64 25.54 -21.30
C ASP A 178 -12.79 24.37 -20.76
N PRO A 179 -12.24 24.49 -19.54
CA PRO A 179 -11.41 23.45 -18.97
C PRO A 179 -12.21 22.19 -18.58
N ILE A 180 -13.54 22.28 -18.42
CA ILE A 180 -14.40 21.12 -18.14
C ILE A 180 -14.46 20.23 -19.38
N GLN A 181 -14.79 20.81 -20.53
CA GLN A 181 -14.90 20.08 -21.79
C GLN A 181 -13.54 19.49 -22.23
N LEU A 182 -12.46 20.22 -21.99
CA LEU A 182 -11.09 19.71 -22.18
C LEU A 182 -10.80 18.52 -21.27
N SER A 183 -11.15 18.61 -19.99
CA SER A 183 -10.96 17.51 -19.02
C SER A 183 -11.69 16.24 -19.48
N VAL A 184 -12.97 16.35 -19.88
CA VAL A 184 -13.75 15.20 -20.38
C VAL A 184 -13.09 14.56 -21.61
N SER A 185 -12.60 15.39 -22.54
CA SER A 185 -11.94 14.91 -23.76
C SER A 185 -10.62 14.18 -23.46
N ILE A 186 -9.83 14.70 -22.51
CA ILE A 186 -8.58 14.05 -22.06
C ILE A 186 -8.89 12.69 -21.43
N ILE A 187 -9.90 12.62 -20.55
CA ILE A 187 -10.31 11.39 -19.86
C ILE A 187 -10.73 10.31 -20.86
N SER A 188 -11.60 10.65 -21.81
CA SER A 188 -12.07 9.70 -22.82
C SER A 188 -10.94 9.19 -23.71
N ARG A 189 -10.02 10.06 -24.13
CA ARG A 189 -8.87 9.64 -24.94
C ARG A 189 -7.89 8.75 -24.18
N PHE A 190 -7.71 8.99 -22.88
CA PHE A 190 -6.86 8.14 -22.04
C PHE A 190 -7.41 6.71 -21.94
N GLN A 191 -8.73 6.56 -21.75
CA GLN A 191 -9.38 5.25 -21.73
C GLN A 191 -9.25 4.51 -23.07
N GLU A 192 -9.38 5.24 -24.19
CA GLU A 192 -9.17 4.67 -25.52
C GLU A 192 -7.73 4.22 -25.77
N ALA A 193 -6.74 5.02 -25.37
CA ALA A 193 -5.32 4.71 -25.53
C ALA A 193 -4.93 3.44 -24.75
N VAL A 194 -5.38 3.32 -23.48
CA VAL A 194 -5.16 2.10 -22.69
C VAL A 194 -5.75 0.87 -23.38
N THR A 195 -6.96 1.00 -23.95
CA THR A 195 -7.63 -0.14 -24.59
C THR A 195 -6.99 -0.53 -25.93
N LYS A 196 -6.49 0.44 -26.71
CA LYS A 196 -6.00 0.22 -28.08
C LYS A 196 -4.50 -0.05 -28.16
N ASP A 197 -3.70 0.63 -27.33
CA ASP A 197 -2.25 0.70 -27.49
C ASP A 197 -1.51 -0.28 -26.57
N ILE A 198 -2.11 -0.67 -25.44
CA ILE A 198 -1.47 -1.53 -24.43
C ILE A 198 -1.80 -3.02 -24.64
N GLY A 199 -2.87 -3.34 -25.37
CA GLY A 199 -3.22 -4.72 -25.73
C GLY A 199 -3.66 -5.58 -24.52
N PRO A 200 -4.24 -6.78 -24.76
CA PRO A 200 -4.83 -7.61 -23.71
C PRO A 200 -3.81 -8.37 -22.85
N ASP A 201 -2.53 -8.39 -23.25
CA ASP A 201 -1.47 -9.17 -22.62
C ASP A 201 -0.50 -8.34 -21.76
N GLU A 202 -0.57 -7.00 -21.84
CA GLU A 202 0.15 -6.11 -20.91
C GLU A 202 -0.77 -5.75 -19.74
N ASP A 203 -0.32 -6.01 -18.51
CA ASP A 203 -1.08 -5.74 -17.28
C ASP A 203 -1.08 -4.24 -16.93
N ALA A 204 -1.64 -3.41 -17.82
CA ALA A 204 -1.89 -2.00 -17.54
C ALA A 204 -3.37 -1.64 -17.59
N THR A 205 -3.89 -1.20 -16.44
CA THR A 205 -5.27 -0.72 -16.33
C THR A 205 -5.29 0.67 -15.72
N LEU A 206 -6.16 1.52 -16.26
CA LEU A 206 -6.53 2.78 -15.65
C LEU A 206 -7.49 2.51 -14.51
N VAL A 207 -6.99 2.48 -13.28
CA VAL A 207 -7.78 1.94 -12.15
C VAL A 207 -8.67 2.99 -11.49
N LYS A 208 -8.24 4.26 -11.44
CA LYS A 208 -9.00 5.27 -10.70
C LYS A 208 -8.82 6.66 -11.29
N LEU A 209 -9.95 7.30 -11.57
CA LEU A 209 -10.03 8.74 -11.79
C LEU A 209 -10.76 9.36 -10.61
N ASP A 210 -10.01 9.95 -9.68
CA ASP A 210 -10.62 10.61 -8.53
C ASP A 210 -11.05 12.01 -8.95
N LYS A 211 -12.36 12.16 -9.18
CA LYS A 211 -13.00 13.42 -9.57
C LYS A 211 -13.13 14.31 -8.34
N ARG A 212 -12.08 15.06 -8.00
CA ARG A 212 -12.26 16.32 -7.29
C ARG A 212 -12.56 17.42 -8.31
N PHE A 213 -13.74 17.38 -8.91
CA PHE A 213 -14.38 18.65 -9.26
C PHE A 213 -14.58 19.33 -7.92
N VAL A 214 -13.67 20.23 -7.52
CA VAL A 214 -13.66 20.85 -6.20
C VAL A 214 -14.95 21.66 -6.06
N ASP A 215 -16.00 20.98 -5.61
CA ASP A 215 -17.32 21.47 -5.29
C ASP A 215 -17.95 22.41 -6.34
N GLN A 216 -18.40 21.88 -7.49
CA GLN A 216 -18.90 22.70 -8.62
C GLN A 216 -17.85 23.76 -9.05
N CYS A 217 -18.17 24.69 -9.93
CA CYS A 217 -17.47 25.96 -10.01
C CYS A 217 -17.67 26.83 -8.74
N GLN A 218 -18.01 26.18 -7.60
CA GLN A 218 -18.69 26.56 -6.34
C GLN A 218 -19.75 27.66 -6.32
N ALA A 219 -19.83 28.54 -7.31
CA ALA A 219 -20.96 29.43 -7.60
C ALA A 219 -20.67 30.06 -9.01
N ALA A 220 -21.19 31.21 -9.42
CA ALA A 220 -20.42 32.45 -9.27
C ALA A 220 -18.88 32.29 -9.10
N GLY A 221 -18.06 33.07 -9.83
CA GLY A 221 -16.72 33.44 -9.38
C GLY A 221 -15.80 32.32 -8.86
N VAL A 222 -15.23 31.52 -9.77
CA VAL A 222 -14.43 30.33 -9.45
C VAL A 222 -12.98 30.71 -9.05
N PRO A 223 -12.49 30.38 -7.85
CA PRO A 223 -11.13 30.73 -7.43
C PRO A 223 -10.04 29.70 -7.78
N ARG A 224 -10.37 28.53 -8.37
CA ARG A 224 -9.40 27.47 -8.71
C ARG A 224 -9.80 26.63 -9.93
N ASP A 225 -8.78 26.18 -10.68
CA ASP A 225 -8.87 25.32 -11.87
C ASP A 225 -9.35 23.89 -11.53
N PRO A 226 -9.98 23.16 -12.48
CA PRO A 226 -10.32 21.76 -12.29
C PRO A 226 -9.07 20.87 -12.17
N GLU A 227 -9.10 19.97 -11.19
CA GLU A 227 -8.06 18.97 -10.93
C GLU A 227 -8.66 17.56 -10.95
N PHE A 228 -7.96 16.61 -11.55
CA PHE A 228 -8.28 15.19 -11.41
C PHE A 228 -7.02 14.38 -11.15
N ASN A 229 -7.16 13.33 -10.34
CA ASN A 229 -6.08 12.38 -10.11
C ASN A 229 -6.25 11.19 -11.04
N LEU A 230 -5.20 10.86 -11.78
CA LEU A 230 -5.13 9.69 -12.65
C LEU A 230 -4.21 8.66 -12.02
N SER A 231 -4.71 7.46 -11.73
CA SER A 231 -3.87 6.34 -11.31
C SER A 231 -3.72 5.31 -12.43
N VAL A 232 -2.47 5.00 -12.74
CA VAL A 232 -2.06 4.02 -13.74
C VAL A 232 -1.43 2.83 -13.02
N ARG A 233 -1.71 1.60 -13.45
CA ARG A 233 -0.97 0.43 -12.98
C ARG A 233 -0.10 -0.12 -14.11
N ALA A 234 1.22 -0.25 -13.90
CA ALA A 234 2.22 -0.89 -14.77
C ALA A 234 3.65 -0.63 -14.22
N PRO A 235 4.65 -1.53 -14.36
CA PRO A 235 4.63 -2.95 -14.71
C PRO A 235 4.59 -3.87 -13.46
N LEU A 236 4.71 -5.19 -13.64
CA LEU A 236 4.59 -6.20 -12.56
C LEU A 236 5.68 -6.08 -11.48
N THR A 237 5.30 -6.25 -10.21
CA THR A 237 6.27 -6.57 -9.15
C THR A 237 6.58 -8.06 -9.20
N ASN A 238 7.84 -8.43 -9.43
CA ASN A 238 8.29 -9.83 -9.47
C ASN A 238 8.96 -10.22 -8.15
N ASN A 239 8.38 -11.18 -7.44
CA ASN A 239 9.06 -11.80 -6.31
C ASN A 239 10.12 -12.79 -6.83
N ASP A 240 11.36 -12.69 -6.35
CA ASP A 240 12.42 -13.61 -6.72
C ASP A 240 11.99 -15.06 -6.44
N GLY A 241 11.90 -15.87 -7.50
CA GLY A 241 11.40 -17.24 -7.41
C GLY A 241 12.31 -18.17 -6.61
N ALA A 242 13.62 -17.93 -6.61
CA ALA A 242 14.58 -18.73 -5.84
C ALA A 242 14.39 -18.54 -4.33
N ILE A 243 13.94 -17.35 -3.92
CA ILE A 243 13.67 -17.00 -2.52
C ILE A 243 12.23 -17.33 -2.15
N ALA A 244 11.27 -16.98 -3.00
CA ALA A 244 9.84 -17.11 -2.70
C ALA A 244 9.35 -18.56 -2.73
N ALA A 245 9.93 -19.44 -3.55
CA ALA A 245 9.47 -20.83 -3.65
C ALA A 245 9.69 -21.65 -2.35
N PRO A 246 10.88 -21.62 -1.71
CA PRO A 246 11.08 -22.24 -0.40
C PRO A 246 10.14 -21.69 0.68
N VAL A 247 9.95 -20.36 0.74
CA VAL A 247 9.01 -19.72 1.69
C VAL A 247 7.57 -20.19 1.44
N CYS A 248 7.15 -20.25 0.18
CA CYS A 248 5.82 -20.77 -0.19
C CYS A 248 5.65 -22.25 0.18
N GLN A 249 6.70 -23.07 0.11
CA GLN A 249 6.63 -24.47 0.54
C GLN A 249 6.45 -24.57 2.06
N LEU A 250 7.23 -23.81 2.82
CA LEU A 250 7.14 -23.77 4.28
C LEU A 250 5.75 -23.36 4.79
N PHE A 251 5.15 -22.36 4.15
CA PHE A 251 3.78 -21.94 4.46
C PHE A 251 2.76 -23.04 4.16
N ARG A 252 2.90 -23.76 3.03
CA ARG A 252 2.05 -24.91 2.69
C ARG A 252 2.17 -26.03 3.72
N ASP A 253 3.39 -26.34 4.14
CA ASP A 253 3.63 -27.40 5.12
C ASP A 253 3.08 -27.03 6.51
N TYR A 254 3.18 -25.76 6.90
CA TYR A 254 2.73 -25.28 8.21
C TYR A 254 1.20 -25.12 8.30
N PHE A 255 0.60 -24.41 7.33
CA PHE A 255 -0.83 -24.10 7.34
C PHE A 255 -1.68 -25.20 6.70
N ALA A 256 -1.07 -26.12 5.95
CA ALA A 256 -1.70 -27.28 5.34
C ALA A 256 -2.95 -26.91 4.52
N ASP A 257 -4.11 -27.45 4.90
CA ASP A 257 -5.42 -27.24 4.27
C ASP A 257 -5.91 -25.79 4.36
N ARG A 258 -5.29 -24.95 5.20
CA ARG A 258 -5.56 -23.52 5.30
C ARG A 258 -4.74 -22.66 4.34
N THR A 259 -3.94 -23.29 3.45
CA THR A 259 -3.30 -22.57 2.35
C THR A 259 -4.15 -22.57 1.10
N SER A 260 -4.18 -21.43 0.41
CA SER A 260 -4.73 -21.34 -0.94
C SER A 260 -3.70 -20.72 -1.90
N HIS A 261 -3.77 -21.12 -3.17
CA HIS A 261 -2.97 -20.48 -4.20
C HIS A 261 -3.51 -19.07 -4.46
N MET A 262 -2.66 -18.05 -4.34
CA MET A 262 -3.08 -16.68 -4.65
C MET A 262 -3.27 -16.52 -6.16
N ALA A 263 -4.50 -16.24 -6.59
CA ALA A 263 -4.76 -15.85 -7.96
C ALA A 263 -4.01 -14.56 -8.28
N PHE A 264 -3.44 -14.48 -9.50
CA PHE A 264 -2.83 -13.24 -9.94
C PHE A 264 -3.93 -12.18 -10.09
N THR A 265 -3.77 -11.04 -9.42
CA THR A 265 -4.71 -9.93 -9.55
C THR A 265 -4.31 -9.15 -10.81
N ARG A 266 -4.88 -9.56 -11.95
CA ARG A 266 -4.82 -8.76 -13.19
C ARG A 266 -5.50 -7.42 -12.94
N ALA A 267 -4.92 -6.38 -13.52
CA ALA A 267 -5.42 -5.01 -13.38
C ALA A 267 -6.78 -4.84 -14.07
#